data_AF-A0A2W7BYX7-F1
#
_entry.id   AF-A0A2W7BYX7-F1
#
_cell.length_a   1.000
_cell.length_b   1.000
_cell.length_c   1.000
_cell.angle_alpha   90.00
_cell.angle_beta   90.00
_cell.angle_gamma   90.00
#
_symmetry.space_group_name_H-M   'P 1'
#
loop_
_entity.id
_entity.type
_entity.pdbx_description
1 polymer ?
#
loop_
_entity_poly.entity_id
_entity_poly.type
_entity_poly.pdbx_seq_one_letter_code
_entity_poly.pdbx_strand_id
1 'polypeptide(L)'
;MIATAAAIEDVSAFAHSAGKIPSITVTPRPDGYVIILRPGDHQKVTHQNRYFVPYDSVIPSGDDNFHICLHPTEEDQNCFFAPADAI
;
A
#
# COMPACT_ATOMS: atom_id res chain seq x y z
N MET A 1 3.61 25.99 -22.68
CA MET A 1 3.60 24.54 -22.42
C MET A 1 3.52 24.36 -20.91
N ILE A 2 2.31 24.40 -20.37
CA ILE A 2 2.07 24.11 -18.95
C ILE A 2 1.25 22.83 -18.98
N ALA A 3 1.86 21.72 -18.59
CA ALA A 3 1.12 20.49 -18.39
C ALA A 3 0.14 20.75 -17.23
N THR A 4 -1.14 20.86 -17.57
CA THR A 4 -2.23 20.94 -16.61
C THR A 4 -2.18 19.72 -15.70
N ALA A 5 -2.12 19.95 -14.39
CA ALA A 5 -2.24 18.95 -13.35
C ALA A 5 -3.62 18.27 -13.45
N ALA A 6 -3.71 17.21 -14.23
CA ALA A 6 -4.90 16.39 -14.40
C ALA A 6 -4.52 14.93 -14.12
N ALA A 7 -4.17 14.63 -12.86
CA ALA A 7 -4.02 13.24 -12.36
C ALA A 7 -3.96 13.10 -10.83
N ILE A 8 -4.21 14.15 -10.03
CA ILE A 8 -4.01 14.09 -8.56
C ILE A 8 -5.34 13.93 -7.80
N GLU A 9 -6.48 14.19 -8.45
CA GLU A 9 -7.80 14.12 -7.80
C GLU A 9 -8.52 12.75 -7.93
N ASP A 10 -7.91 11.75 -8.59
CA ASP A 10 -8.53 10.41 -8.80
C ASP A 10 -7.85 9.27 -8.00
N VAL A 11 -6.70 9.50 -7.36
CA VAL A 11 -6.05 8.47 -6.50
C VAL A 11 -6.75 8.30 -5.15
N SER A 12 -7.44 9.33 -4.66
CA SER A 12 -8.17 9.33 -3.39
C SER A 12 -9.50 8.57 -3.43
N ALA A 13 -10.09 8.35 -4.61
CA ALA A 13 -11.34 7.59 -4.75
C ALA A 13 -11.15 6.07 -4.59
N PHE A 14 -9.95 5.54 -4.81
CA PHE A 14 -9.65 4.10 -4.66
C PHE A 14 -9.26 3.70 -3.23
N ALA A 15 -8.98 4.67 -2.36
CA ALA A 15 -8.54 4.45 -0.98
C ALA A 15 -9.67 4.03 -0.03
N HIS A 16 -10.94 4.09 -0.44
CA HIS A 16 -12.08 3.80 0.46
C HIS A 16 -12.14 2.35 0.98
N SER A 17 -11.35 1.43 0.40
CA SER A 17 -11.22 0.04 0.85
C SER A 17 -9.80 -0.37 1.30
N ALA A 18 -8.85 0.57 1.27
CA ALA A 18 -7.49 0.30 1.72
C ALA A 18 -7.47 0.24 3.25
N GLY A 19 -6.88 -0.81 3.81
CA GLY A 19 -6.72 -0.94 5.26
C GLY A 19 -5.35 -0.45 5.69
N LYS A 20 -5.33 0.38 6.73
CA LYS A 20 -4.09 0.74 7.43
C LYS A 20 -3.42 -0.51 7.96
N ILE A 21 -2.10 -0.60 7.77
CA ILE A 21 -1.26 -1.68 8.33
C ILE A 21 -0.18 -1.09 9.24
N PRO A 22 0.31 -1.86 10.23
CA PRO A 22 1.39 -1.42 11.09
C PRO A 22 2.70 -1.24 10.31
N SER A 23 3.48 -0.20 10.58
CA SER A 23 4.78 0.00 9.90
C SER A 23 5.76 -1.16 10.11
N ILE A 24 5.66 -1.87 11.24
CA ILE A 24 6.50 -3.04 11.55
C ILE A 24 6.28 -4.22 10.58
N THR A 25 5.16 -4.26 9.87
CA THR A 25 4.90 -5.29 8.85
C THR A 25 5.59 -4.99 7.52
N VAL A 26 6.18 -3.81 7.37
CA VAL A 26 6.78 -3.31 6.12
C VAL A 26 8.30 -3.24 6.29
N THR A 27 9.02 -3.90 5.40
CA THR A 27 10.49 -3.86 5.34
C THR A 27 10.94 -3.31 3.99
N PRO A 28 11.58 -2.13 3.96
CA PRO A 28 12.24 -1.62 2.76
C PRO A 28 13.36 -2.57 2.31
N ARG A 29 13.48 -2.76 1.00
CA ARG A 29 14.54 -3.50 0.31
C ARG A 29 15.08 -2.65 -0.83
N PRO A 30 16.24 -3.00 -1.42
CA PRO A 30 16.82 -2.22 -2.52
C PRO A 30 15.89 -2.07 -3.73
N ASP A 31 14.98 -3.01 -3.94
CA ASP A 31 14.09 -3.13 -5.09
C ASP A 31 12.62 -2.81 -4.81
N GLY A 32 12.27 -2.54 -3.55
CA GLY A 32 10.90 -2.23 -3.16
C GLY A 32 10.62 -2.54 -1.70
N TYR A 33 9.35 -2.78 -1.38
CA TYR A 33 8.90 -3.16 -0.05
C TYR A 33 8.57 -4.65 0.01
N VAL A 34 8.99 -5.29 1.09
CA VAL A 34 8.47 -6.60 1.50
C VAL A 34 7.49 -6.37 2.64
N ILE A 35 6.26 -6.87 2.47
CA ILE A 35 5.17 -6.71 3.43
C ILE A 35 4.80 -8.10 3.95
N ILE A 36 4.81 -8.28 5.26
CA ILE A 36 4.40 -9.54 5.91
C ILE A 36 3.22 -9.25 6.82
N LEU A 37 2.02 -9.67 6.42
CA LEU A 37 0.82 -9.50 7.23
C LEU A 37 0.47 -10.80 7.93
N ARG A 38 0.07 -10.70 9.20
CA ARG A 38 -0.46 -11.79 10.01
C ARG A 38 -1.93 -11.51 10.35
N PRO A 39 -2.67 -12.53 10.83
CA PRO A 39 -4.02 -12.32 11.34
C PRO A 39 -4.04 -11.19 12.39
N GLY A 40 -4.87 -10.17 12.15
CA GLY A 40 -4.98 -8.98 13.00
C GLY A 40 -4.23 -7.74 12.48
N ASP A 41 -3.22 -7.88 11.61
CA ASP A 41 -2.52 -6.73 11.02
C ASP A 41 -3.38 -6.01 9.96
N HIS A 42 -4.31 -6.75 9.36
CA HIS A 42 -5.30 -6.24 8.42
C HIS A 42 -6.58 -7.08 8.52
N GLN A 43 -7.75 -6.44 8.42
CA GLN A 43 -9.05 -7.08 8.71
C GLN A 43 -9.39 -8.30 7.84
N LYS A 44 -8.82 -8.39 6.63
CA LYS A 44 -9.05 -9.49 5.68
C LYS A 44 -8.08 -10.65 5.83
N VAL A 45 -7.04 -10.52 6.66
CA VAL A 45 -5.95 -11.50 6.75
C VAL A 45 -6.31 -12.58 7.76
N THR A 46 -6.39 -13.83 7.33
CA THR A 46 -6.70 -15.02 8.14
C THR A 46 -5.50 -15.94 8.34
N HIS A 47 -4.42 -15.77 7.57
CA HIS A 47 -3.13 -16.44 7.76
C HIS A 47 -1.96 -15.53 7.38
N GLN A 48 -0.72 -15.99 7.56
CA GLN A 48 0.44 -15.13 7.27
C GLN A 48 0.72 -15.06 5.77
N ASN A 49 0.63 -13.86 5.19
CA ASN A 49 0.92 -13.61 3.79
C ASN A 49 2.14 -12.71 3.60
N ARG A 50 2.84 -12.90 2.48
CA ARG A 50 4.03 -12.12 2.09
C ARG A 50 3.83 -11.52 0.70
N TYR A 51 3.92 -10.20 0.64
CA TYR A 51 3.81 -9.43 -0.61
C TYR A 51 5.12 -8.73 -0.92
N PHE A 52 5.37 -8.50 -2.21
CA PHE A 52 6.47 -7.67 -2.68
C PHE A 52 5.92 -6.58 -3.59
N VAL A 53 6.29 -5.33 -3.32
CA VAL A 53 5.83 -4.16 -4.09
C VAL A 53 7.05 -3.34 -4.52
N PRO A 54 7.34 -3.26 -5.83
CA PRO A 54 8.40 -2.41 -6.36
C PRO A 54 8.14 -0.92 -6.10
N TYR A 55 9.19 -0.11 -5.89
CA TYR A 55 9.04 1.32 -5.59
C TYR A 55 8.31 2.12 -6.68
N ASP A 56 8.45 1.75 -7.96
CA ASP A 56 7.79 2.40 -9.09
C ASP A 56 6.26 2.16 -9.14
N SER A 57 5.77 1.23 -8.33
CA SER A 57 4.37 0.84 -8.22
C SER A 57 3.72 1.33 -6.92
N VAL A 58 4.50 2.03 -6.07
CA VAL A 58 4.04 2.55 -4.77
C VAL A 58 3.26 3.83 -4.97
N ILE A 59 2.14 3.96 -4.28
CA ILE A 59 1.33 5.17 -4.28
C ILE A 59 1.63 5.97 -3.00
N PRO A 60 1.85 7.30 -3.06
CA PRO A 60 2.00 8.09 -1.85
C PRO A 60 0.72 8.06 -1.01
N SER A 61 0.85 7.80 0.28
CA SER A 61 -0.24 7.91 1.25
C SER A 61 -0.51 9.38 1.59
N GLY A 62 -1.78 9.71 1.85
CA GLY A 62 -2.20 11.05 2.25
C GLY A 62 -2.20 11.31 3.76
N ASP A 63 -1.92 10.29 4.58
CA ASP A 63 -2.03 10.34 6.05
C ASP A 63 -0.77 9.86 6.79
N ASP A 64 0.35 9.78 6.08
CA ASP A 64 1.66 9.31 6.56
C ASP A 64 1.66 7.89 7.15
N ASN A 65 0.63 7.08 6.87
CA ASN A 65 0.58 5.67 7.23
C ASN A 65 0.75 4.76 6.01
N PHE A 66 1.13 3.51 6.27
CA PHE A 66 1.08 2.45 5.28
C PHE A 66 -0.34 1.91 5.14
N HIS A 67 -0.81 1.74 3.91
CA HIS A 67 -2.08 1.09 3.61
C HIS A 67 -1.89 0.04 2.55
N ILE A 68 -2.71 -1.01 2.61
CA ILE A 68 -2.75 -2.04 1.58
C ILE A 68 -4.20 -2.36 1.23
N CYS A 69 -4.44 -2.55 -0.06
CA CYS A 69 -5.69 -3.10 -0.56
C CYS A 69 -5.41 -4.55 -0.93
N LEU A 70 -6.13 -5.47 -0.31
CA LEU A 70 -6.12 -6.86 -0.73
C LEU A 70 -7.26 -7.09 -1.73
N HIS A 71 -7.02 -7.98 -2.68
CA HIS A 71 -8.05 -8.56 -3.55
C HIS A 71 -9.21 -9.12 -2.69
N PRO A 72 -10.38 -9.51 -3.25
CA PRO A 72 -11.39 -10.23 -2.47
C PRO A 72 -10.82 -11.45 -1.72
N THR A 73 -9.78 -12.07 -2.26
CA THR A 73 -8.92 -13.06 -1.59
C THR A 73 -7.73 -12.36 -0.94
N GLU A 74 -7.25 -12.90 0.18
CA GLU A 74 -6.06 -12.37 0.87
C GLU A 74 -4.74 -12.71 0.17
N GLU A 75 -4.75 -13.58 -0.85
CA GLU A 75 -3.54 -14.06 -1.55
C GLU A 75 -2.81 -12.98 -2.35
N ASP A 76 -3.54 -11.98 -2.86
CA ASP A 76 -3.01 -10.99 -3.80
C ASP A 76 -3.23 -9.56 -3.30
N GLN A 77 -2.19 -8.73 -3.38
CA GLN A 77 -2.32 -7.29 -3.15
C GLN A 77 -2.75 -6.59 -4.44
N ASN A 78 -3.65 -5.61 -4.31
CA ASN A 78 -4.14 -4.80 -5.42
C ASN A 78 -3.57 -3.38 -5.41
N CYS A 79 -3.36 -2.80 -4.22
CA CYS A 79 -2.67 -1.52 -4.06
C CYS A 79 -1.86 -1.48 -2.77
N PHE A 80 -0.80 -0.67 -2.77
CA PHE A 80 0.00 -0.38 -1.59
C PHE A 80 0.35 1.11 -1.56
N PHE A 81 0.09 1.72 -0.40
CA PHE A 81 0.36 3.12 -0.13
C PHE A 81 1.45 3.23 0.93
N ALA A 82 2.44 4.08 0.70
CA ALA A 82 3.52 4.35 1.63
C ALA A 82 3.57 5.84 2.01
N PRO A 83 4.04 6.19 3.21
CA PRO A 83 4.30 7.59 3.57
C PRO A 83 5.24 8.25 2.55
N ALA A 84 5.03 9.53 2.25
CA ALA A 84 5.85 10.25 1.28
C ALA A 84 7.34 10.26 1.65
N ASP A 85 7.63 10.25 2.96
CA ASP A 85 8.99 10.27 3.52
C ASP A 85 9.69 8.90 3.49
N ALA A 86 8.97 7.84 3.06
CA ALA A 86 9.50 6.48 3.01
C ALA A 86 10.13 6.12 1.66
N ILE A 87 9.94 6.96 0.63
CA ILE A 87 10.42 6.74 -0.76
C ILE A 87 11.70 7.55 -1.02
#